data_AF-A0A6N4DB97-F1
#
_entry.id   AF-A0A6N4DB97-F1
#
_cell.length_a   1.000
_cell.length_b   1.000
_cell.length_c   1.000
_cell.angle_alpha   90.00
_cell.angle_beta   90.00
_cell.angle_gamma   90.00
#
_symmetry.space_group_name_H-M   'P 1'
#
loop_
_entity.id
_entity.type
_entity.pdbx_description
1 polymer ?
#
loop_
_entity_poly.entity_id
_entity_poly.type
_entity_poly.pdbx_seq_one_letter_code
_entity_poly.pdbx_strand_id
1 'polypeptide(L)'
;WVKHDKSIITSNLADRVAKFIAMPVSHAESFQVIRYGPTQEYRAHFDAYDLSTERGQRCTARGGQRLVTVLGYLNDVEAGGSTAFPHLNINVVPKTGRLLIFDNVYKGTTDIHKQSLHAGTPVVKGIKWAFNLWFHIREFK
;
A
#
# COMPACT_ATOMS: atom_id res chain seq x y z
N TRP A 1 3.71 -10.15 -7.78
CA TRP A 1 4.45 -8.90 -8.01
C TRP A 1 4.51 -8.62 -9.50
N VAL A 2 4.27 -7.37 -9.91
CA VAL A 2 4.30 -6.93 -11.31
C VAL A 2 5.26 -5.73 -11.41
N LYS A 3 6.28 -5.83 -12.26
CA LYS A 3 7.26 -4.73 -12.45
C LYS A 3 6.61 -3.52 -13.13
N HIS A 4 7.16 -2.33 -12.90
CA HIS A 4 6.66 -1.10 -13.52
C HIS A 4 6.78 -1.14 -15.04
N ASP A 5 7.89 -1.66 -15.55
CA ASP A 5 8.21 -1.78 -16.98
C ASP A 5 7.55 -2.96 -17.70
N LYS A 6 6.65 -3.70 -17.04
CA LYS A 6 6.03 -4.88 -17.62
C LYS A 6 5.15 -4.57 -18.85
N SER A 7 4.56 -3.38 -18.90
CA SER A 7 3.69 -2.90 -19.98
C SER A 7 3.60 -1.37 -19.95
N ILE A 8 3.13 -0.77 -21.05
CA ILE A 8 2.85 0.66 -21.09
C ILE A 8 1.84 1.11 -20.02
N ILE A 9 0.90 0.24 -19.64
CA ILE A 9 -0.11 0.51 -18.62
C ILE A 9 0.55 0.63 -17.24
N THR A 10 1.39 -0.34 -16.87
CA THR A 10 2.09 -0.36 -15.58
C THR A 10 3.11 0.77 -15.47
N SER A 11 3.80 1.11 -16.56
CA SER A 11 4.75 2.23 -16.61
C SER A 11 4.01 3.55 -16.39
N ASN A 12 2.96 3.81 -17.18
CA ASN A 12 2.19 5.05 -17.09
C ASN A 12 1.52 5.22 -15.73
N LEU A 13 1.01 4.13 -15.14
CA LEU A 13 0.41 4.18 -13.81
C LEU A 13 1.46 4.52 -12.74
N ALA A 14 2.62 3.85 -12.75
CA ALA A 14 3.69 4.09 -11.79
C ALA A 14 4.20 5.53 -11.89
N ASP A 15 4.43 6.04 -13.11
CA ASP A 15 4.88 7.41 -13.35
C ASP A 15 3.84 8.45 -12.91
N ARG A 16 2.55 8.20 -13.15
CA ARG A 16 1.47 9.11 -12.73
C ARG A 16 1.38 9.18 -11.21
N VAL A 17 1.47 8.04 -10.54
CA VAL A 17 1.47 7.98 -9.06
C VAL A 17 2.71 8.68 -8.51
N ALA A 18 3.89 8.36 -9.02
CA ALA A 18 5.17 8.96 -8.64
C ALA A 18 5.13 10.50 -8.72
N LYS A 19 4.63 11.03 -9.84
CA LYS A 19 4.42 12.49 -10.03
C LYS A 19 3.43 13.07 -9.02
N PHE A 20 2.30 12.39 -8.78
CA PHE A 20 1.26 12.87 -7.87
C PHE A 20 1.76 12.99 -6.41
N ILE A 21 2.52 12.01 -5.94
CA ILE A 21 3.07 12.00 -4.56
C ILE A 21 4.44 12.69 -4.45
N ALA A 22 4.95 13.25 -5.56
CA ALA A 22 6.28 13.87 -5.65
C ALA A 22 7.44 12.96 -5.18
N MET A 23 7.40 11.66 -5.52
CA MET A 23 8.48 10.71 -5.24
C MET A 23 8.91 9.99 -6.53
N PRO A 24 10.22 9.75 -6.76
CA PRO A 24 10.67 9.03 -7.95
C PRO A 24 10.14 7.59 -7.98
N VAL A 25 9.79 7.08 -9.16
CA VAL A 25 9.35 5.69 -9.33
C VAL A 25 10.40 4.67 -8.91
N SER A 26 11.69 5.03 -8.97
CA SER A 26 12.81 4.19 -8.51
C SER A 26 12.82 3.95 -7.00
N HIS A 27 12.05 4.71 -6.22
CA HIS A 27 11.83 4.46 -4.80
C HIS A 27 10.69 3.46 -4.54
N ALA A 28 9.91 3.13 -5.57
CA ALA A 28 8.77 2.25 -5.42
C ALA A 28 9.18 0.78 -5.54
N GLU A 29 8.60 -0.07 -4.69
CA GLU A 29 8.58 -1.52 -4.94
C GLU A 29 7.80 -1.84 -6.23
N SER A 30 7.94 -3.07 -6.75
CA SER A 30 7.02 -3.56 -7.78
C SER A 30 5.57 -3.57 -7.27
N PHE A 31 4.59 -3.50 -8.18
CA PHE A 31 3.18 -3.61 -7.80
C PHE A 31 2.91 -4.95 -7.10
N GLN A 32 2.40 -4.91 -5.88
CA GLN A 32 1.89 -6.09 -5.20
C GLN A 32 0.40 -6.23 -5.48
N VAL A 33 0.05 -7.00 -6.51
CA VAL A 33 -1.35 -7.32 -6.81
C VAL A 33 -1.86 -8.37 -5.82
N ILE A 34 -3.03 -8.11 -5.23
CA ILE A 34 -3.67 -8.96 -4.22
C ILE A 34 -5.10 -9.31 -4.65
N ARG A 35 -5.54 -10.51 -4.23
CA ARG A 35 -6.88 -11.03 -4.46
C ARG A 35 -7.44 -11.59 -3.16
N TYR A 36 -8.61 -11.12 -2.74
CA TYR A 36 -9.37 -11.68 -1.62
C TYR A 36 -10.72 -12.18 -2.09
N GLY A 37 -11.02 -13.44 -1.82
CA GLY A 37 -12.37 -14.01 -1.90
C GLY A 37 -13.13 -13.84 -0.58
N PRO A 38 -14.36 -14.37 -0.51
CA PRO A 38 -15.17 -14.33 0.70
C PRO A 38 -14.41 -14.82 1.93
N THR A 39 -14.67 -14.19 3.08
CA THR A 39 -14.04 -14.39 4.40
C THR A 39 -12.55 -14.03 4.49
N GLN A 40 -11.84 -13.89 3.37
CA GLN A 40 -10.43 -13.51 3.41
C GLN A 40 -10.26 -12.04 3.81
N GLU A 41 -9.27 -11.79 4.66
CA GLU A 41 -8.96 -10.48 5.23
C GLU A 41 -7.45 -10.26 5.30
N TYR A 42 -7.07 -9.05 5.70
CA TYR A 42 -5.73 -8.75 6.16
C TYR A 42 -5.80 -7.97 7.46
N ARG A 43 -5.26 -8.56 8.53
CA ARG A 43 -5.34 -8.02 9.88
C ARG A 43 -4.69 -6.64 9.97
N ALA A 44 -5.09 -5.88 10.98
CA ALA A 44 -4.54 -4.56 11.25
C ALA A 44 -3.01 -4.61 11.39
N HIS A 45 -2.32 -3.76 10.63
CA HIS A 45 -0.87 -3.72 10.58
C HIS A 45 -0.38 -2.32 10.16
N PHE A 46 0.93 -2.12 10.27
CA PHE A 46 1.65 -0.98 9.71
C PHE A 46 2.45 -1.45 8.49
N ASP A 47 2.49 -0.64 7.45
CA ASP A 47 3.39 -0.87 6.32
C ASP A 47 4.83 -0.43 6.60
N ALA A 48 5.01 0.55 7.49
CA ALA A 48 6.32 0.88 8.03
C ALA A 48 6.80 -0.19 9.03
N TYR A 49 8.10 -0.43 9.03
CA TYR A 49 8.75 -1.43 9.88
C TYR A 49 9.31 -0.84 11.17
N ASP A 50 9.34 -1.62 12.24
CA ASP A 50 10.11 -1.28 13.44
C ASP A 50 11.61 -1.51 13.19
N LEU A 51 12.35 -0.43 13.01
CA LEU A 51 13.78 -0.43 12.65
C LEU A 51 14.70 -0.90 13.80
N SER A 52 14.18 -1.02 15.03
CA SER A 52 14.92 -1.59 16.16
C SER A 52 14.98 -3.12 16.12
N THR A 53 14.10 -3.74 15.34
CA THR A 53 14.03 -5.21 15.20
C THR A 53 14.87 -5.72 14.05
N GLU A 54 15.42 -6.93 14.18
CA GLU A 54 16.13 -7.61 13.08
C GLU A 54 15.26 -7.73 11.83
N ARG A 55 13.96 -8.01 12.01
CA ARG A 55 13.01 -8.08 10.91
C ARG A 55 12.91 -6.75 10.18
N GLY A 56 12.75 -5.64 10.91
CA GLY A 56 12.63 -4.33 10.28
C GLY A 56 13.91 -3.93 9.57
N GLN A 57 15.08 -4.17 10.16
CA GLN A 57 16.37 -3.92 9.52
C GLN A 57 16.52 -4.72 8.23
N ARG A 58 16.19 -6.03 8.25
CA ARG A 58 16.23 -6.88 7.06
C ARG A 58 15.24 -6.43 5.98
N CYS A 59 14.00 -6.12 6.36
CA CYS A 59 12.95 -5.69 5.42
C CYS A 59 13.21 -4.30 4.82
N THR A 60 14.00 -3.46 5.49
CA THR A 60 14.35 -2.11 5.03
C THR A 60 15.79 -2.01 4.51
N ALA A 61 16.51 -3.12 4.41
CA ALA A 61 17.87 -3.16 3.86
C ALA A 61 17.90 -2.62 2.42
N ARG A 62 16.82 -2.84 1.65
CA ARG A 62 16.63 -2.34 0.29
C ARG A 62 15.69 -1.13 0.34
N GLY A 63 16.15 0.03 -0.13
CA GLY A 63 15.38 1.28 -0.13
C GLY A 63 15.21 1.98 1.22
N GLY A 64 15.43 1.32 2.36
CA GLY A 64 15.13 1.89 3.69
C GLY A 64 13.65 1.76 4.05
N GLN A 65 13.18 2.61 4.95
CA GLN A 65 11.78 2.60 5.42
C GLN A 65 10.79 2.92 4.30
N ARG A 66 9.61 2.29 4.34
CA ARG A 66 8.45 2.64 3.50
C ARG A 66 7.84 3.93 4.04
N LEU A 67 7.86 4.99 3.24
CA LEU A 67 7.33 6.30 3.60
C LEU A 67 5.85 6.43 3.25
N VAL A 68 5.46 5.98 2.06
CA VAL A 68 4.10 6.18 1.52
C VAL A 68 3.56 4.86 0.99
N THR A 69 2.29 4.59 1.28
CA THR A 69 1.53 3.51 0.65
C THR A 69 0.55 4.10 -0.34
N VAL A 70 0.52 3.53 -1.55
CA VAL A 70 -0.51 3.76 -2.55
C VAL A 70 -1.24 2.44 -2.78
N LEU A 71 -2.50 2.37 -2.34
CA LEU A 71 -3.40 1.25 -2.55
C LEU A 71 -4.40 1.59 -3.66
N GLY A 72 -4.40 0.83 -4.75
CA GLY A 72 -5.38 0.99 -5.83
C GLY A 72 -6.39 -0.15 -5.88
N TYR A 73 -7.68 0.18 -6.00
CA TYR A 73 -8.74 -0.82 -6.14
C TYR A 73 -8.98 -1.13 -7.62
N LEU A 74 -8.89 -2.41 -7.98
CA LEU A 74 -8.97 -2.89 -9.37
C LEU A 74 -10.38 -3.31 -9.80
N ASN A 75 -11.30 -3.48 -8.84
CA ASN A 75 -12.71 -3.73 -9.10
C ASN A 75 -13.59 -3.24 -7.94
N ASP A 76 -14.89 -3.17 -8.20
CA ASP A 76 -15.91 -2.96 -7.17
C ASP A 76 -16.14 -4.29 -6.43
N VAL A 77 -16.33 -4.20 -5.11
CA VAL A 77 -16.63 -5.37 -4.26
C VAL A 77 -18.10 -5.32 -3.88
N GLU A 78 -18.80 -6.44 -4.01
CA GLU A 78 -20.25 -6.48 -3.79
C GLU A 78 -20.62 -6.22 -2.32
N ALA A 79 -19.91 -6.83 -1.37
CA ALA A 79 -20.06 -6.52 0.05
C ALA A 79 -18.78 -6.79 0.85
N GLY A 80 -18.49 -5.94 1.84
CA GLY A 80 -17.27 -6.02 2.66
C GLY A 80 -16.01 -5.59 1.90
N GLY A 81 -14.84 -6.07 2.32
CA GLY A 81 -13.58 -5.86 1.61
C GLY A 81 -12.97 -4.45 1.72
N SER A 82 -13.54 -3.57 2.54
CA SER A 82 -13.04 -2.22 2.75
C SER A 82 -11.66 -2.15 3.39
N THR A 83 -10.98 -1.02 3.21
CA THR A 83 -9.74 -0.71 3.95
C THR A 83 -10.10 0.15 5.16
N ALA A 84 -9.94 -0.40 6.36
CA ALA A 84 -10.25 0.27 7.61
C ALA A 84 -9.00 0.87 8.25
N PHE A 85 -9.12 2.08 8.82
CA PHE A 85 -8.10 2.74 9.66
C PHE A 85 -8.68 2.87 11.08
N PRO A 86 -8.44 1.90 11.97
CA PRO A 86 -9.12 1.86 13.28
C PRO A 86 -8.84 3.09 14.14
N HIS A 87 -7.61 3.59 14.12
CA HIS A 87 -7.22 4.79 14.90
C HIS A 87 -7.81 6.09 14.38
N LEU A 88 -8.32 6.11 13.15
CA LEU A 88 -8.98 7.27 12.54
C LEU A 88 -10.50 7.13 12.52
N ASN A 89 -11.03 5.94 12.86
CA ASN A 89 -12.44 5.60 12.64
C ASN A 89 -12.87 5.84 11.17
N ILE A 90 -11.99 5.56 10.21
CA ILE A 90 -12.25 5.69 8.77
C ILE A 90 -12.37 4.31 8.14
N ASN A 91 -13.33 4.18 7.23
CA ASN A 91 -13.51 2.97 6.45
C ASN A 91 -13.67 3.32 4.96
N VAL A 92 -12.74 2.85 4.13
CA VAL A 92 -12.68 3.17 2.70
C VAL A 92 -13.23 2.00 1.91
N VAL A 93 -14.44 2.18 1.35
CA VAL A 93 -15.09 1.17 0.50
C VAL A 93 -14.33 1.05 -0.83
N PRO A 94 -14.04 -0.17 -1.32
CA PRO A 94 -13.37 -0.39 -2.58
C PRO A 94 -14.22 0.15 -3.73
N LYS A 95 -13.61 0.96 -4.60
CA LYS A 95 -14.24 1.43 -5.83
C LYS A 95 -13.20 1.41 -6.95
N THR A 96 -13.53 0.76 -8.05
CA THR A 96 -12.65 0.57 -9.21
C THR A 96 -11.98 1.88 -9.62
N GLY A 97 -10.66 1.87 -9.77
CA GLY A 97 -9.87 3.03 -10.20
C GLY A 97 -9.56 4.05 -9.10
N ARG A 98 -10.13 3.92 -7.90
CA ARG A 98 -9.79 4.78 -6.76
C ARG A 98 -8.42 4.40 -6.20
N LEU A 99 -7.61 5.42 -5.91
CA LEU A 99 -6.38 5.29 -5.13
C LEU A 99 -6.61 5.80 -3.71
N LEU A 100 -6.11 5.05 -2.74
CA LEU A 100 -5.98 5.44 -1.35
C LEU A 100 -4.49 5.63 -1.06
N ILE A 101 -4.11 6.82 -0.65
CA ILE A 101 -2.72 7.22 -0.43
C ILE A 101 -2.58 7.72 1.00
N PHE A 102 -1.58 7.23 1.73
CA PHE A 102 -1.33 7.63 3.11
C PHE A 102 0.15 7.51 3.47
N ASP A 103 0.57 8.37 4.40
CA ASP A 103 1.91 8.35 4.97
C ASP A 103 2.01 7.26 6.04
N ASN A 104 3.06 6.45 5.95
CA ASN A 104 3.36 5.37 6.89
C ASN A 104 4.16 5.85 8.10
N VAL A 105 4.82 7.00 7.99
CA VAL A 105 5.69 7.59 9.01
C VAL A 105 5.32 9.05 9.27
N TYR A 106 5.71 9.58 10.43
CA TYR A 106 5.56 11.01 10.68
C TYR A 106 6.48 11.81 9.75
N LYS A 107 5.96 12.93 9.23
CA LYS A 107 6.66 13.79 8.27
C LYS A 107 8.06 14.16 8.78
N GLY A 108 9.07 13.91 7.95
CA GLY A 108 10.48 14.21 8.26
C GLY A 108 11.16 13.18 9.17
N THR A 109 10.53 12.05 9.47
CA THR A 109 11.07 11.00 10.33
C THR A 109 11.00 9.63 9.63
N THR A 110 11.52 8.60 10.30
CA THR A 110 11.27 7.18 9.95
C THR A 110 10.36 6.48 10.97
N ASP A 111 9.77 7.25 11.88
CA ASP A 111 8.96 6.74 12.98
C ASP A 111 7.56 6.41 12.50
N ILE A 112 7.08 5.22 12.87
CA ILE A 112 5.78 4.71 12.43
C ILE A 112 4.67 5.69 12.82
N HIS A 113 3.88 6.11 11.83
CA HIS A 113 2.72 6.95 12.04
C HIS A 113 1.60 6.13 12.66
N LYS A 114 1.26 6.34 13.94
CA LYS A 114 0.30 5.46 14.62
C LYS A 114 -1.07 5.43 13.95
N GLN A 115 -1.50 6.53 13.34
CA GLN A 115 -2.78 6.60 12.61
C GLN A 115 -2.78 5.87 11.25
N SER A 116 -1.63 5.39 10.75
CA SER A 116 -1.56 4.58 9.52
C SER A 116 -1.85 3.11 9.75
N LEU A 117 -2.17 2.70 11.00
CA LEU A 117 -2.65 1.35 11.30
C LEU A 117 -3.89 1.08 10.44
N HIS A 118 -3.81 0.06 9.60
CA HIS A 118 -4.89 -0.24 8.66
C HIS A 118 -5.07 -1.74 8.44
N ALA A 119 -6.26 -2.12 8.01
CA ALA A 119 -6.67 -3.50 7.78
C ALA A 119 -7.48 -3.63 6.49
N GLY A 120 -7.35 -4.76 5.80
CA GLY A 120 -8.31 -5.18 4.79
C GLY A 120 -9.42 -5.96 5.47
N THR A 121 -10.60 -5.36 5.64
CA THR A 121 -11.76 -6.03 6.25
C THR A 121 -12.21 -7.23 5.41
N PRO A 122 -12.83 -8.26 6.02
CA PRO A 122 -13.30 -9.44 5.29
C PRO A 122 -14.18 -9.09 4.11
N VAL A 123 -13.96 -9.77 2.98
CA VAL A 123 -14.94 -9.76 1.88
C VAL A 123 -16.15 -10.58 2.32
N VAL A 124 -17.33 -9.99 2.27
CA VAL A 124 -18.60 -10.67 2.60
C VAL A 124 -19.18 -11.32 1.34
N LYS A 125 -19.16 -10.62 0.21
CA LYS A 125 -19.66 -11.12 -1.08
C LYS A 125 -18.83 -10.57 -2.24
N GLY A 126 -18.62 -11.41 -3.26
CA GLY A 126 -17.80 -11.10 -4.43
C GLY A 126 -16.30 -11.39 -4.22
N ILE A 127 -15.46 -10.68 -4.98
CA ILE A 127 -13.99 -10.80 -4.95
C ILE A 127 -13.41 -9.38 -4.92
N LYS A 128 -12.35 -9.16 -4.14
CA LYS A 128 -11.56 -7.93 -4.15
C LYS A 128 -10.25 -8.16 -4.87
N TRP A 129 -9.96 -7.31 -5.86
CA TRP A 129 -8.65 -7.13 -6.46
C TRP A 129 -8.14 -5.74 -6.13
N ALA A 130 -6.89 -5.66 -5.71
CA ALA A 130 -6.21 -4.40 -5.47
C ALA A 130 -4.72 -4.53 -5.77
N PHE A 131 -4.00 -3.42 -5.75
CA PHE A 131 -2.55 -3.43 -5.70
C PHE A 131 -2.03 -2.48 -4.63
N ASN A 132 -0.92 -2.86 -4.00
CA ASN A 132 -0.09 -1.94 -3.23
C ASN A 132 1.10 -1.49 -4.09
N LEU A 133 1.46 -0.22 -3.94
CA LEU A 133 2.71 0.36 -4.40
C LEU A 133 3.32 1.11 -3.22
N TRP A 134 4.45 0.62 -2.72
CA TRP A 134 5.13 1.16 -1.54
C TRP A 134 6.35 1.96 -1.97
N PHE A 135 6.46 3.18 -1.48
CA PHE A 135 7.58 4.07 -1.77
C PHE A 135 8.52 4.17 -0.58
N HIS A 136 9.80 3.98 -0.83
CA HIS A 136 10.86 3.99 0.17
C HIS A 136 11.58 5.33 0.26
N ILE A 137 12.29 5.55 1.37
CA ILE A 137 13.10 6.76 1.58
C ILE A 137 14.28 6.89 0.60
N ARG A 138 14.81 5.77 0.11
CA ARG A 138 15.87 5.71 -0.91
C ARG A 138 15.42 4.83 -2.07
N GLU A 139 16.21 4.85 -3.14
CA GLU A 139 16.05 3.97 -4.28
C GLU A 139 15.92 2.50 -3.85
N PHE A 140 14.86 1.84 -4.34
CA PHE A 140 14.57 0.45 -4.05
C PHE A 140 15.23 -0.44 -5.11
N LYS A 141 16.50 -0.79 -4.87
CA LYS A 141 17.31 -1.68 -5.72
C LYS A 141 17.13 -3.12 -5.34
#